data_AF-A0A7W7EKV3-F1
#
_entry.id   AF-A0A7W7EKV3-F1
#
_cell.length_a   1.000
_cell.length_b   1.000
_cell.length_c   1.000
_cell.angle_alpha   90.00
_cell.angle_beta   90.00
_cell.angle_gamma   90.00
#
_symmetry.space_group_name_H-M   'P 1'
#
loop_
_entity.id
_entity.type
_entity.pdbx_description
1 polymer ?
#
loop_
_entity_poly.entity_id
_entity_poly.type
_entity_poly.pdbx_seq_one_letter_code
_entity_poly.pdbx_strand_id
1 'polypeptide(L)'
;MTVYLWALYRPRIEPKRGFGDLGYLIRWLERQKLPGEAPSDWVVMLLKVAESDGRSVYVHDEGGPDQWTLTLSRTGVAALPRC
;
A
#
# COMPACT_ATOMS: atom_id res chain seq x y z
N MET A 1 10.67 -4.39 15.32
CA MET A 1 10.35 -3.51 14.17
C MET A 1 9.44 -4.28 13.24
N THR A 2 8.27 -3.74 12.88
CA THR A 2 7.30 -4.44 12.04
C THR A 2 7.56 -4.13 10.57
N VAL A 3 7.78 -5.17 9.77
CA VAL A 3 7.94 -5.07 8.32
C VAL A 3 6.58 -5.26 7.66
N TYR A 4 6.36 -4.56 6.56
CA TYR A 4 5.20 -4.69 5.70
C TYR A 4 5.66 -4.98 4.28
N LEU A 5 4.82 -5.71 3.56
CA LEU A 5 4.84 -5.87 2.11
C LEU A 5 3.69 -5.02 1.56
N TRP A 6 3.93 -4.33 0.46
CA TRP A 6 2.88 -3.60 -0.23
C TRP A 6 2.97 -3.76 -1.74
N ALA A 7 1.81 -3.61 -2.38
CA ALA A 7 1.70 -3.52 -3.82
C ALA A 7 0.76 -2.38 -4.21
N LEU A 8 1.23 -1.54 -5.13
CA LEU A 8 0.48 -0.44 -5.73
C LEU A 8 0.04 -0.88 -7.13
N TYR A 9 -1.26 -0.81 -7.35
CA TYR A 9 -1.91 -1.09 -8.62
C TYR A 9 -2.46 0.21 -9.19
N ARG A 10 -2.22 0.43 -10.48
CA ARG A 10 -2.77 1.55 -11.24
C ARG A 10 -3.34 1.01 -12.55
N PRO A 11 -4.47 1.54 -13.04
CA PRO A 11 -4.99 1.17 -14.34
C PRO A 11 -3.91 1.32 -15.41
N ARG A 12 -3.73 0.29 -16.23
CA ARG A 12 -2.83 0.29 -17.40
C ARG A 12 -1.34 0.47 -17.08
N ILE A 13 -0.92 0.32 -15.82
CA ILE A 13 0.49 0.36 -15.41
C ILE A 13 0.83 -0.90 -14.64
N GLU A 14 2.05 -1.42 -14.83
CA GLU A 14 2.52 -2.57 -14.07
C GLU A 14 2.50 -2.29 -12.55
N PRO A 15 2.05 -3.27 -11.75
CA PRO A 15 1.97 -3.09 -10.31
C PRO A 15 3.36 -2.98 -9.71
N LYS A 16 3.57 -1.94 -8.89
CA LYS A 16 4.84 -1.72 -8.20
C LYS A 16 4.76 -2.29 -6.80
N ARG A 17 5.82 -2.96 -6.36
CA ARG A 17 5.89 -3.62 -5.06
C ARG A 17 7.03 -3.04 -4.22
N GLY A 18 6.89 -3.13 -2.91
CA GLY A 18 7.94 -2.75 -1.98
C GLY A 18 7.77 -3.47 -0.64
N PHE A 19 8.80 -3.36 0.19
CA PHE A 19 8.79 -3.89 1.54
C PHE A 19 9.60 -2.98 2.46
N GLY A 20 9.27 -2.98 3.76
CA GLY A 20 9.92 -2.13 4.75
C GLY A 20 8.97 -1.70 5.87
N ASP A 21 9.38 -0.69 6.63
CA ASP A 21 8.51 -0.07 7.63
C ASP A 21 7.53 0.96 7.01
N LEU A 22 6.56 1.41 7.81
CA LEU A 22 5.56 2.38 7.37
C LEU A 22 6.17 3.75 6.98
N GLY A 23 7.25 4.17 7.63
CA GLY A 23 7.94 5.42 7.28
C GLY A 23 8.63 5.33 5.92
N TYR A 24 9.16 4.16 5.57
CA TYR A 24 9.65 3.89 4.23
C TYR A 24 8.51 3.85 3.20
N LEU A 25 7.37 3.26 3.54
CA LEU A 25 6.19 3.27 2.67
C LEU A 25 5.73 4.70 2.35
N ILE A 26 5.64 5.60 3.33
CA ILE A 26 5.28 7.01 3.12
C ILE A 26 6.22 7.66 2.09
N ARG A 27 7.53 7.60 2.33
CA ARG A 27 8.54 8.17 1.40
C ARG A 27 8.51 7.50 0.02
N TRP A 28 8.14 6.23 -0.03
CA TRP A 28 8.03 5.50 -1.29
C TRP A 28 6.82 5.96 -2.11
N LEU A 29 5.67 6.23 -1.46
CA LEU A 29 4.46 6.76 -2.09
C LEU A 29 4.67 8.17 -2.64
N GLU A 30 5.33 9.05 -1.89
CA GLU A 30 5.69 10.40 -2.34
C GLU A 30 6.49 10.39 -3.65
N ARG A 31 7.34 9.36 -3.86
CA ARG A 31 8.12 9.19 -5.09
C ARG A 31 7.30 8.62 -6.25
N GLN A 32 6.12 8.04 -6.01
CA GLN A 32 5.30 7.46 -7.08
C GLN A 32 4.52 8.50 -7.87
N LYS A 33 4.44 9.76 -7.40
CA LYS A 33 3.65 10.85 -8.00
C LYS A 33 2.24 10.36 -8.32
N LEU A 34 1.54 9.89 -7.29
CA LEU A 34 0.19 9.33 -7.43
C LEU A 34 -0.79 10.43 -7.84
N PRO A 35 -1.75 10.11 -8.72
CA PRO A 35 -2.83 11.02 -9.07
C PRO A 35 -3.84 11.12 -7.91
N GLY A 36 -4.53 12.26 -7.85
CA GLY A 36 -5.34 12.65 -6.69
C GLY A 36 -4.45 13.11 -5.53
N GLU A 37 -4.71 14.30 -4.99
CA GLU A 37 -3.90 14.98 -3.97
C GLU A 37 -3.91 14.29 -2.58
N ALA A 38 -4.09 12.97 -2.52
CA ALA A 38 -4.12 12.20 -1.29
C ALA A 38 -2.76 12.21 -0.59
N PRO A 39 -2.63 12.80 0.62
CA PRO A 39 -1.40 12.78 1.39
C PRO A 39 -0.96 11.35 1.73
N SER A 40 0.32 11.05 1.50
CA SER A 40 0.85 9.68 1.67
C SER A 40 0.79 9.20 3.12
N ASP A 41 0.96 10.10 4.08
CA ASP A 41 0.81 9.84 5.51
C ASP A 41 -0.64 9.49 5.87
N TRP A 42 -1.62 10.18 5.29
CA TRP A 42 -3.04 9.89 5.52
C TRP A 42 -3.42 8.51 4.95
N VAL A 43 -2.96 8.18 3.74
CA VAL A 43 -3.18 6.86 3.12
C VAL A 43 -2.63 5.74 4.00
N VAL A 44 -1.41 5.90 4.51
CA VAL A 44 -0.78 4.91 5.38
C VAL A 44 -1.51 4.79 6.72
N MET A 45 -1.99 5.92 7.28
CA MET A 45 -2.83 5.90 8.47
C MET A 45 -4.13 5.12 8.23
N LEU A 46 -4.83 5.34 7.11
CA LEU A 46 -6.06 4.62 6.78
C LEU A 46 -5.81 3.13 6.59
N LEU A 47 -4.75 2.75 5.89
CA LEU A 47 -4.32 1.36 5.77
C LEU A 47 -4.03 0.73 7.13
N LYS A 48 -3.49 1.51 8.07
CA LYS A 48 -3.17 1.02 9.40
C LYS A 48 -4.42 0.82 10.26
N VAL A 49 -5.38 1.73 10.16
CA VAL A 49 -6.68 1.65 10.84
C VAL A 49 -7.52 0.50 10.28
N ALA A 50 -7.50 0.31 8.96
CA ALA A 50 -8.23 -0.75 8.26
C ALA A 50 -7.52 -2.12 8.31
N GLU A 51 -6.40 -2.25 9.04
CA GLU A 51 -5.62 -3.47 9.10
C GLU A 51 -6.38 -4.57 9.86
N SER A 52 -6.78 -5.63 9.17
CA SER A 52 -7.41 -6.83 9.73
C SER A 52 -6.55 -8.05 9.42
N ASP A 53 -6.24 -8.86 10.42
CA ASP A 53 -5.35 -10.04 10.31
C ASP A 53 -4.00 -9.74 9.62
N GLY A 54 -3.48 -8.52 9.83
CA GLY A 54 -2.24 -8.09 9.21
C GLY A 54 -2.36 -7.74 7.73
N ARG A 55 -3.55 -7.59 7.16
CA ARG A 55 -3.76 -7.15 5.78
C ARG A 55 -4.70 -5.95 5.71
N SER A 56 -4.47 -5.07 4.75
CA SER A 56 -5.40 -3.98 4.42
C SER A 56 -5.30 -3.60 2.96
N VAL A 57 -6.37 -2.98 2.45
CA VAL A 57 -6.46 -2.47 1.10
C VAL A 57 -7.03 -1.06 1.17
N TYR A 58 -6.42 -0.17 0.41
CA TYR A 58 -6.91 1.19 0.20
C TYR A 58 -7.15 1.39 -1.29
N VAL A 59 -8.32 1.91 -1.65
CA VAL A 59 -8.68 2.26 -3.02
C VAL A 59 -8.91 3.76 -3.06
N HIS A 60 -8.18 4.45 -3.91
CA HIS A 60 -8.40 5.84 -4.25
C HIS A 60 -9.28 5.92 -5.50
N ASP A 61 -10.20 6.89 -5.52
CA ASP A 61 -11.01 7.25 -6.69
C ASP A 61 -11.60 6.04 -7.43
N GLU A 62 -12.31 5.17 -6.70
CA GLU A 62 -12.86 3.92 -7.25
C GLU A 62 -13.79 4.20 -8.44
N GLY A 63 -13.43 3.67 -9.61
CA GLY A 63 -14.15 3.88 -10.88
C GLY A 63 -13.84 5.21 -11.58
N GLY A 64 -13.00 6.06 -10.99
CA GLY A 64 -12.64 7.36 -11.52
C GLY A 64 -11.34 7.38 -12.35
N PRO A 65 -11.00 8.54 -12.95
CA PRO A 65 -9.82 8.70 -13.81
C PRO A 65 -8.50 8.58 -13.05
N ASP A 66 -8.50 8.82 -11.74
CA ASP A 66 -7.32 8.83 -10.89
C ASP A 66 -7.24 7.57 -10.01
N GLN A 67 -7.97 6.50 -10.37
CA GLN A 67 -8.04 5.29 -9.57
C GLN A 67 -6.66 4.68 -9.33
N TRP A 68 -6.38 4.34 -8.07
CA TRP A 68 -5.27 3.46 -7.72
C TRP A 68 -5.56 2.68 -6.45
N THR A 69 -4.93 1.52 -6.32
CA THR A 69 -5.13 0.62 -5.20
C THR A 69 -3.81 0.30 -4.54
N LEU A 70 -3.76 0.43 -3.22
CA LEU A 70 -2.61 0.07 -2.41
C LEU A 70 -2.99 -1.06 -1.48
N THR A 71 -2.31 -2.19 -1.60
CA THR A 71 -2.44 -3.30 -0.66
C THR A 71 -1.28 -3.27 0.32
N LEU A 72 -1.57 -3.58 1.58
CA LEU A 72 -0.60 -3.66 2.66
C LEU A 72 -0.74 -5.01 3.35
N SER A 73 0.39 -5.62 3.68
CA SER A 73 0.44 -6.90 4.38
C SER A 73 1.57 -6.86 5.40
N ARG A 74 1.22 -6.87 6.68
CA ARG A 74 2.15 -7.01 7.80
C ARG A 74 2.88 -8.34 7.66
N THR A 75 4.20 -8.25 7.56
CA THR A 75 5.08 -9.40 7.51
C THR A 75 5.36 -9.86 8.93
N GLY A 76 4.42 -10.59 9.52
CA GLY A 76 4.60 -11.35 10.75
C GLY A 76 4.52 -12.84 10.43
N VAL A 77 5.65 -13.55 10.45
CA VAL A 77 5.84 -15.02 10.49
C VAL A 77 4.60 -15.89 10.17
N ALA A 78 3.95 -15.72 9.02
CA ALA A 78 2.89 -16.61 8.50
C ALA A 78 2.52 -16.24 7.05
N ALA A 79 3.50 -16.22 6.14
CA ALA A 79 3.27 -16.41 4.70
C ALA A 79 4.61 -16.56 3.97
N LEU A 80 5.43 -17.53 4.38
CA LEU A 80 6.22 -18.22 3.36
C LEU A 80 5.23 -19.14 2.65
N PRO A 81 4.95 -19.01 1.34
CA PRO A 81 4.44 -20.14 0.60
C PRO A 81 5.49 -21.25 0.77
N ARG A 82 5.06 -22.39 1.33
CA ARG A 82 5.84 -23.62 1.31
C ARG A 82 6.11 -23.95 -0.16
N CYS A 83 7.36 -23.81 -0.59
CA CYS A 83 7.90 -24.53 -1.74
C CYS A 83 8.70 -25.71 -1.21
#